data_AF-A0AAU9CVC8-F1
#
_entry.id   AF-A0AAU9CVC8-F1
#
_cell.length_a   1.000
_cell.length_b   1.000
_cell.length_c   1.000
_cell.angle_alpha   90.00
_cell.angle_beta   90.00
_cell.angle_gamma   90.00
#
_symmetry.space_group_name_H-M   'P 1'
#
loop_
_entity.id
_entity.type
_entity.pdbx_description
1 polymer ?
#
loop_
_entity_poly.entity_id
_entity_poly.type
_entity_poly.pdbx_seq_one_letter_code
_entity_poly.pdbx_strand_id
1 'polypeptide(L)'
;MKIKTTAILSVLALLLVQTFSFAVPADRLSRKERIVKAAKQSVSQASPDDWYTLAKSAKICLEVNKNLSEASQWIDKSLAIHTNPYNLEIKGDYYAKNRLPKKAVDCYIKALKNGHERIPDFDPSRVQKKIAKLINLKIAEKKK
;
A
#
# COMPACT_ATOMS: atom_id res chain seq x y z
N MET A 1 30.11 20.02 49.71
CA MET A 1 29.58 19.52 48.42
C MET A 1 28.32 18.70 48.69
N LYS A 2 27.13 19.24 48.43
CA LYS A 2 25.82 18.57 48.56
C LYS A 2 24.95 18.99 47.38
N ILE A 3 24.93 18.18 46.33
CA ILE A 3 24.02 18.38 45.20
C ILE A 3 22.70 17.74 45.61
N LYS A 4 21.67 18.57 45.72
CA LYS A 4 20.35 18.22 46.25
C LYS A 4 19.58 17.36 45.23
N THR A 5 19.12 16.21 45.68
CA THR A 5 18.34 15.16 45.01
C THR A 5 16.95 15.59 44.50
N THR A 6 16.65 16.89 44.44
CA THR A 6 15.31 17.41 44.14
C THR A 6 15.03 17.69 42.66
N ALA A 7 15.99 17.46 41.76
CA ALA A 7 15.82 17.74 40.33
C ALA A 7 15.39 16.53 39.48
N ILE A 8 15.29 15.33 40.06
CA ILE A 8 15.05 14.09 39.29
C ILE A 8 13.56 13.72 39.20
N LEU A 9 12.69 14.30 40.06
CA LEU A 9 11.27 13.93 40.10
C LEU A 9 10.36 14.70 39.12
N SER A 10 10.82 15.76 38.47
CA SER A 10 9.96 16.65 37.66
C SER A 10 9.93 16.37 36.15
N VAL A 11 10.76 15.45 35.63
CA VAL A 11 10.85 15.18 34.19
C VAL A 11 9.92 14.03 33.73
N LEU A 12 9.37 13.24 34.66
CA LEU A 12 8.54 12.07 34.32
C LEU A 12 7.06 12.39 34.05
N ALA A 13 6.60 13.63 34.29
CA ALA A 13 5.19 13.99 34.22
C ALA A 13 4.72 14.62 32.88
N LEU A 14 5.62 14.88 31.93
CA LEU A 14 5.29 15.62 30.69
C LEU A 14 5.05 14.75 29.43
N LEU A 15 5.03 13.41 29.55
CA LEU A 15 4.87 12.48 28.44
C LEU A 15 3.47 11.86 28.33
N LEU A 16 2.44 12.55 28.82
CA LEU A 16 1.04 12.22 28.57
C LEU A 16 0.44 13.17 27.53
N VAL A 17 1.05 13.24 26.34
CA VAL A 17 0.33 13.73 25.16
C VAL A 17 -0.65 12.64 24.77
N GLN A 18 -1.84 12.71 25.37
CA GLN A 18 -2.95 11.86 24.96
C GLN A 18 -3.35 12.27 23.55
N THR A 19 -3.00 11.42 22.58
CA THR A 19 -3.50 11.52 21.22
C THR A 19 -5.00 11.20 21.27
N PHE A 20 -5.83 12.24 21.32
CA PHE A 20 -7.27 12.11 21.11
C PHE A 20 -7.50 11.53 19.70
N SER A 21 -7.80 10.24 19.65
CA SER A 21 -8.30 9.61 18.43
C SER A 21 -9.76 10.01 18.26
N PHE A 22 -10.03 11.01 17.42
CA PHE A 22 -11.39 11.33 17.00
C PHE A 22 -11.95 10.14 16.21
N ALA A 23 -12.66 9.25 16.91
CA ALA A 23 -13.43 8.20 16.27
C ALA A 23 -14.68 8.84 15.66
N VAL A 24 -14.65 9.07 14.34
CA VAL A 24 -15.88 9.40 13.59
C VAL A 24 -16.83 8.20 13.72
N PRO A 25 -18.06 8.38 14.19
CA PRO A 25 -18.99 7.27 14.36
C PRO A 25 -19.27 6.64 12.99
N ALA A 26 -19.37 5.31 12.97
CA ALA A 26 -19.30 4.50 11.74
C ALA A 26 -20.47 4.78 10.77
N ASP A 27 -21.57 5.33 11.28
CA ASP A 27 -22.77 5.77 10.59
C ASP A 27 -22.54 7.03 9.73
N ARG A 28 -21.50 7.82 9.99
CA ARG A 28 -21.15 9.03 9.21
C ARG A 28 -20.08 8.82 8.14
N LEU A 29 -19.51 7.62 8.04
CA LEU A 29 -18.47 7.34 7.03
C LEU A 29 -19.08 7.24 5.63
N SER A 30 -18.44 7.89 4.65
CA SER A 30 -18.72 7.66 3.23
C SER A 30 -18.49 6.19 2.86
N ARG A 31 -19.10 5.75 1.75
CA ARG A 31 -18.93 4.37 1.25
C ARG A 31 -17.45 3.99 1.10
N LYS A 32 -16.63 4.90 0.55
CA LYS A 32 -15.18 4.68 0.35
C LYS A 32 -14.45 4.52 1.68
N GLU A 33 -14.82 5.29 2.71
CA GLU A 33 -14.21 5.20 4.03
C GLU A 33 -14.58 3.89 4.74
N ARG A 34 -15.83 3.42 4.59
CA ARG A 34 -16.21 2.09 5.12
C ARG A 34 -15.41 0.96 4.48
N ILE A 35 -15.20 1.04 3.16
CA ILE A 35 -14.37 0.07 2.42
C ILE A 35 -12.92 0.09 2.93
N VAL A 36 -12.32 1.27 3.11
CA VAL A 36 -10.95 1.39 3.66
C VAL A 36 -10.89 0.90 5.10
N LYS A 37 -11.90 1.20 5.93
CA LYS A 37 -11.98 0.71 7.31
C LYS A 37 -12.03 -0.82 7.34
N ALA A 38 -12.82 -1.45 6.48
CA ALA A 38 -12.86 -2.90 6.35
C ALA A 38 -11.51 -3.48 5.92
N ALA A 39 -10.83 -2.86 4.95
CA ALA A 39 -9.49 -3.28 4.54
C ALA A 39 -8.46 -3.21 5.67
N LYS A 40 -8.48 -2.14 6.48
CA LYS A 40 -7.65 -2.01 7.70
C LYS A 40 -7.96 -3.11 8.70
N GLN A 41 -9.25 -3.38 8.93
CA GLN A 41 -9.68 -4.43 9.85
C GLN A 41 -9.19 -5.81 9.38
N SER A 42 -9.31 -6.12 8.09
CA SER A 42 -8.77 -7.36 7.52
C SER A 42 -7.27 -7.48 7.75
N VAL A 43 -6.49 -6.41 7.56
CA VAL A 43 -5.05 -6.45 7.83
C VAL A 43 -4.75 -6.63 9.32
N SER A 44 -5.51 -6.00 10.21
CA SER A 44 -5.30 -6.15 11.66
C SER A 44 -5.61 -7.55 12.19
N GLN A 45 -6.48 -8.29 11.50
CA GLN A 45 -6.88 -9.65 11.84
C GLN A 45 -6.08 -10.72 11.08
N ALA A 46 -5.28 -10.31 10.10
CA ALA A 46 -4.50 -11.22 9.26
C ALA A 46 -3.31 -11.81 10.03
N SER A 47 -2.95 -13.04 9.69
CA SER A 47 -1.70 -13.66 10.17
C SER A 47 -0.49 -12.84 9.69
N PRO A 48 0.63 -12.79 10.44
CA PRO A 48 1.82 -12.04 10.03
C PRO A 48 2.39 -12.42 8.65
N ASP A 49 2.14 -13.65 8.19
CA ASP A 49 2.56 -14.24 6.91
C ASP A 49 1.46 -14.22 5.82
N ASP A 50 0.30 -13.63 6.09
CA ASP A 50 -0.79 -13.50 5.12
C ASP A 50 -0.50 -12.38 4.12
N TRP A 51 0.38 -12.68 3.17
CA TRP A 51 0.75 -11.80 2.07
C TRP A 51 -0.46 -11.43 1.20
N TYR A 52 -1.47 -12.31 1.10
CA TYR A 52 -2.61 -12.12 0.20
C TYR A 52 -3.57 -11.07 0.73
N THR A 53 -3.92 -11.13 2.03
CA THR A 53 -4.76 -10.10 2.66
C THR A 53 -4.09 -8.73 2.57
N LEU A 54 -2.78 -8.64 2.78
CA LEU A 54 -2.02 -7.39 2.61
C LEU A 54 -2.13 -6.85 1.17
N ALA A 55 -1.89 -7.68 0.17
CA ALA A 55 -1.98 -7.27 -1.24
C ALA A 55 -3.41 -6.86 -1.63
N LYS A 56 -4.41 -7.64 -1.23
CA LYS A 56 -5.82 -7.38 -1.51
C LYS A 56 -6.29 -6.07 -0.86
N SER A 57 -5.94 -5.84 0.41
CA SER A 57 -6.25 -4.59 1.11
C SER A 57 -5.57 -3.38 0.49
N ALA A 58 -4.31 -3.52 0.05
CA ALA A 58 -3.63 -2.47 -0.72
C ALA A 58 -4.38 -2.15 -2.02
N LYS A 59 -4.77 -3.18 -2.78
CA LYS A 59 -5.54 -3.02 -4.02
C LYS A 59 -6.85 -2.26 -3.80
N ILE A 60 -7.59 -2.60 -2.74
CA ILE A 60 -8.83 -1.90 -2.37
C ILE A 60 -8.58 -0.40 -2.18
N CYS A 61 -7.56 -0.03 -1.41
CA CYS A 61 -7.18 1.38 -1.21
C CYS A 61 -6.83 2.10 -2.52
N LEU A 62 -6.11 1.42 -3.43
CA LEU A 62 -5.80 1.94 -4.76
C LEU A 62 -7.08 2.17 -5.59
N GLU A 63 -8.01 1.22 -5.61
CA GLU A 63 -9.26 1.29 -6.38
C GLU A 63 -10.14 2.48 -5.95
N VAL A 64 -10.27 2.71 -4.64
CA VAL A 64 -11.08 3.84 -4.13
C VAL A 64 -10.34 5.17 -4.08
N ASN A 65 -9.04 5.17 -4.40
CA ASN A 65 -8.13 6.32 -4.33
C ASN A 65 -8.09 6.98 -2.94
N LYS A 66 -7.96 6.16 -1.90
CA LYS A 66 -7.85 6.61 -0.52
C LYS A 66 -6.74 5.84 0.18
N ASN A 67 -6.06 6.53 1.10
CA ASN A 67 -5.09 5.90 2.00
C ASN A 67 -3.92 5.23 1.26
N LEU A 68 -3.42 5.88 0.21
CA LEU A 68 -2.39 5.35 -0.69
C LEU A 68 -1.05 5.10 0.01
N SER A 69 -0.73 5.86 1.06
CA SER A 69 0.48 5.65 1.85
C SER A 69 0.46 4.30 2.56
N GLU A 70 -0.63 3.98 3.26
CA GLU A 70 -0.81 2.69 3.93
C GLU A 70 -0.88 1.54 2.91
N ALA A 71 -1.54 1.77 1.77
CA ALA A 71 -1.55 0.81 0.67
C ALA A 71 -0.13 0.46 0.19
N SER A 72 0.79 1.44 0.13
CA SER A 72 2.20 1.18 -0.21
C SER A 72 2.86 0.28 0.82
N GLN A 73 2.67 0.57 2.11
CA GLN A 73 3.28 -0.20 3.19
C GLN A 73 2.81 -1.66 3.17
N TRP A 74 1.51 -1.90 2.96
CA TRP A 74 0.97 -3.25 2.87
C TRP A 74 1.45 -4.00 1.65
N ILE A 75 1.52 -3.36 0.47
CA ILE A 75 2.01 -4.05 -0.72
C ILE A 75 3.51 -4.36 -0.61
N ASP A 76 4.30 -3.49 0.01
CA ASP A 76 5.72 -3.73 0.27
C ASP A 76 5.92 -4.90 1.24
N LYS A 77 5.12 -4.96 2.31
CA LYS A 77 5.12 -6.10 3.24
C LYS A 77 4.70 -7.41 2.56
N SER A 78 3.65 -7.38 1.74
CA SER A 78 3.19 -8.54 0.96
C SER A 78 4.30 -9.09 0.05
N LEU A 79 4.98 -8.21 -0.68
CA LEU A 79 6.10 -8.58 -1.56
C LEU A 79 7.27 -9.18 -0.78
N ALA A 80 7.57 -8.66 0.42
CA ALA A 80 8.63 -9.16 1.28
C ALA A 80 8.33 -10.57 1.81
N ILE A 81 7.07 -10.88 2.13
CA ILE A 81 6.66 -12.22 2.56
C ILE A 81 6.69 -13.20 1.40
N HIS A 82 6.08 -12.84 0.28
CA HIS A 82 5.98 -13.73 -0.87
C HIS A 82 5.83 -12.97 -2.18
N THR A 83 6.92 -12.76 -2.90
CA THR A 83 6.89 -12.10 -4.22
C THR A 83 6.23 -12.99 -5.28
N ASN A 84 5.16 -12.49 -5.92
CA ASN A 84 4.42 -13.17 -6.98
C ASN A 84 3.84 -12.18 -8.02
N PRO A 85 3.22 -12.63 -9.12
CA PRO A 85 2.74 -11.71 -10.16
C PRO A 85 1.63 -10.78 -9.66
N TYR A 86 0.79 -11.25 -8.74
CA TYR A 86 -0.34 -10.50 -8.21
C TYR A 86 0.10 -9.26 -7.44
N ASN A 87 1.02 -9.41 -6.48
CA ASN A 87 1.49 -8.27 -5.69
C ASN A 87 2.46 -7.36 -6.47
N LEU A 88 3.23 -7.89 -7.41
CA LEU A 88 4.02 -7.08 -8.34
C LEU A 88 3.14 -6.21 -9.23
N GLU A 89 2.03 -6.74 -9.74
CA GLU A 89 1.05 -5.96 -10.51
C GLU A 89 0.44 -4.84 -9.66
N ILE A 90 0.04 -5.12 -8.42
CA ILE A 90 -0.54 -4.11 -7.53
C ILE A 90 0.48 -3.01 -7.17
N LYS A 91 1.77 -3.36 -6.99
CA LYS A 91 2.82 -2.35 -6.81
C LYS A 91 3.00 -1.49 -8.07
N GLY A 92 2.87 -2.09 -9.25
CA GLY A 92 2.80 -1.36 -10.52
C GLY A 92 1.63 -0.39 -10.57
N ASP A 93 0.43 -0.82 -10.13
CA ASP A 93 -0.77 0.02 -10.06
C ASP A 93 -0.57 1.22 -9.11
N TYR A 94 0.09 0.99 -7.98
CA TYR A 94 0.47 2.05 -7.05
C TYR A 94 1.37 3.10 -7.74
N TYR A 95 2.44 2.68 -8.42
CA TYR A 95 3.31 3.61 -9.12
C TYR A 95 2.61 4.34 -10.27
N ALA A 96 1.75 3.65 -11.01
CA ALA A 96 0.96 4.27 -12.09
C ALA A 96 0.04 5.37 -11.55
N LYS A 97 -0.65 5.12 -10.43
CA LYS A 97 -1.51 6.12 -9.77
C LYS A 97 -0.73 7.33 -9.25
N ASN A 98 0.51 7.13 -8.82
CA ASN A 98 1.39 8.20 -8.33
C ASN A 98 2.20 8.88 -9.45
N ARG A 99 1.82 8.72 -10.73
CA ARG A 99 2.49 9.32 -11.89
C ARG A 99 3.98 8.96 -11.99
N LEU A 100 4.32 7.72 -11.61
CA LEU A 100 5.67 7.15 -11.71
C LEU A 100 5.70 6.04 -12.79
N PRO A 101 5.49 6.36 -14.08
CA PRO A 101 5.25 5.36 -15.12
C PRO A 101 6.43 4.42 -15.36
N LYS A 102 7.68 4.89 -15.19
CA LYS A 102 8.87 4.04 -15.30
C LYS A 102 8.84 2.92 -14.24
N LYS A 103 8.70 3.28 -12.97
CA LYS A 103 8.60 2.33 -11.85
C LYS A 103 7.41 1.38 -12.00
N ALA A 104 6.28 1.90 -12.53
CA ALA A 104 5.12 1.07 -12.81
C ALA A 104 5.41 -0.02 -13.85
N VAL A 105 6.02 0.36 -14.97
CA VAL A 105 6.45 -0.57 -16.02
C VAL A 105 7.46 -1.59 -15.48
N ASP A 106 8.43 -1.16 -14.67
CA ASP A 106 9.41 -2.09 -14.07
C ASP A 106 8.72 -3.17 -13.21
N CYS A 107 7.73 -2.78 -12.39
CA CYS A 107 6.92 -3.71 -11.62
C CYS A 107 6.09 -4.66 -12.49
N TYR A 108 5.46 -4.15 -13.55
CA TYR A 108 4.70 -4.97 -14.47
C TYR A 108 5.57 -5.97 -15.24
N ILE A 109 6.77 -5.58 -15.67
CA ILE A 109 7.74 -6.49 -16.29
C ILE A 109 8.14 -7.60 -15.31
N LYS A 110 8.41 -7.24 -14.04
CA LYS A 110 8.67 -8.25 -12.99
C LYS A 110 7.49 -9.18 -12.80
N ALA A 111 6.25 -8.68 -12.82
CA ALA A 111 5.05 -9.50 -12.72
C ALA A 111 4.94 -10.50 -13.88
N LEU A 112 5.18 -10.04 -15.11
CA LEU A 112 5.18 -10.89 -16.32
C LEU A 112 6.25 -11.99 -16.22
N LYS A 113 7.48 -11.63 -15.85
CA LYS A 113 8.59 -12.58 -15.69
C LYS A 113 8.25 -13.63 -14.65
N ASN A 114 7.82 -13.20 -13.47
CA ASN A 114 7.49 -14.11 -12.37
C ASN A 114 6.32 -15.03 -12.71
N GLY A 115 5.33 -14.54 -13.46
CA GLY A 115 4.17 -15.33 -13.86
C GLY A 115 4.54 -16.40 -14.87
N HIS A 116 5.28 -16.02 -15.91
CA HIS A 116 5.75 -16.95 -16.93
C HIS A 116 6.67 -18.06 -16.37
N GLU A 117 7.52 -17.73 -15.39
CA GLU A 117 8.46 -18.68 -14.80
C GLU A 117 7.81 -19.65 -13.80
N ARG A 118 6.68 -19.28 -13.16
CA ARG A 118 6.18 -20.00 -11.97
C ARG A 118 4.75 -20.52 -12.08
N ILE A 119 3.96 -20.02 -13.02
CA ILE A 119 2.54 -20.33 -13.14
C ILE A 119 2.30 -20.93 -14.52
N PRO A 120 2.02 -22.24 -14.62
CA PRO A 120 1.55 -22.84 -15.86
C PRO A 120 0.31 -22.09 -16.38
N ASP A 121 0.24 -21.87 -17.69
CA ASP A 121 -0.87 -21.16 -18.34
C ASP A 121 -1.09 -19.72 -17.86
N PHE A 122 -0.05 -19.05 -17.36
CA PHE A 122 -0.11 -17.64 -16.99
C PHE A 122 -0.56 -16.76 -18.16
N ASP A 123 -1.69 -16.07 -18.01
CA ASP A 123 -2.17 -15.07 -18.99
C ASP A 123 -1.52 -13.69 -18.75
N PRO A 124 -0.61 -13.24 -19.63
CA PRO A 124 0.04 -11.94 -19.49
C PRO A 124 -0.83 -10.76 -19.94
N SER A 125 -1.97 -11.02 -20.59
CA SER A 125 -2.72 -10.02 -21.36
C SER A 125 -3.14 -8.81 -20.52
N ARG A 126 -3.57 -9.04 -19.27
CA ARG A 126 -3.96 -7.96 -18.36
C ARG A 126 -2.80 -7.00 -18.07
N VAL A 127 -1.63 -7.55 -17.78
CA VAL A 127 -0.44 -6.77 -17.41
C VAL A 127 0.15 -6.07 -18.65
N GLN A 128 0.17 -6.75 -19.79
CA GLN A 128 0.59 -6.16 -21.07
C GLN A 128 -0.26 -4.94 -21.47
N LYS A 129 -1.59 -5.02 -21.31
CA LYS A 129 -2.51 -3.89 -21.55
C LYS A 129 -2.18 -2.67 -20.67
N LYS A 130 -1.79 -2.89 -19.41
CA LYS A 130 -1.38 -1.81 -18.49
C LYS A 130 -0.08 -1.14 -18.96
N ILE A 131 0.90 -1.93 -19.39
CA ILE A 131 2.17 -1.41 -19.96
C ILE A 131 1.88 -0.57 -21.21
N ALA A 132 1.11 -1.11 -22.16
CA ALA A 132 0.76 -0.41 -23.40
C ALA A 132 0.07 0.93 -23.12
N LYS A 133 -0.88 0.95 -22.17
CA LYS A 133 -1.55 2.20 -21.75
C LYS A 133 -0.56 3.25 -21.25
N LEU A 134 0.42 2.89 -20.43
CA LEU A 134 1.41 3.84 -19.89
C LEU A 134 2.36 4.37 -20.97
N ILE A 135 2.77 3.52 -21.91
CA ILE A 135 3.62 3.92 -23.04
C ILE A 135 2.88 4.93 -23.91
N ASN A 136 1.62 4.66 -24.26
CA ASN A 136 0.82 5.54 -25.09
C ASN A 136 0.56 6.91 -24.44
N LEU A 137 0.30 6.93 -23.13
CA LEU A 137 0.15 8.19 -22.37
C LEU A 137 1.43 9.04 -22.42
N LYS A 138 2.59 8.43 -22.21
CA LYS A 138 3.87 9.13 -22.26
C LYS A 138 4.21 9.69 -23.65
N ILE A 139 3.82 8.98 -24.71
CA ILE A 139 3.97 9.48 -26.09
C ILE A 139 3.06 10.69 -26.32
N ALA A 140 1.82 10.65 -25.84
CA ALA A 140 0.87 11.77 -25.97
C ALA A 140 1.33 13.02 -25.20
N GLU A 141 1.92 12.86 -24.01
CA GLU A 141 2.47 13.97 -23.22
C GLU A 141 3.66 14.67 -23.91
N LYS A 142 4.47 13.94 -24.69
CA LYS A 142 5.60 14.51 -25.45
C LYS A 142 5.20 15.30 -26.70
N LYS A 143 3.96 15.15 -27.17
CA LYS A 143 3.45 15.79 -28.39
C LYS A 143 2.70 17.11 -28.10
N LYS A 144 2.56 17.48 -26.83
CA LYS A 144 2.00 18.75 -26.38
C LYS A 144 3.12 19.70 -26.05
#